data_AF-A0A1G9SKP6-F1
#
_entry.id   AF-A0A1G9SKP6-F1
#
_cell.length_a   1.000
_cell.length_b   1.000
_cell.length_c   1.000
_cell.angle_alpha   90.00
_cell.angle_beta   90.00
_cell.angle_gamma   90.00
#
_symmetry.space_group_name_H-M   'P 1'
#
loop_
_entity.id
_entity.type
_entity.pdbx_description
1 polymer ?
#
loop_
_entity_poly.entity_id
_entity_poly.type
_entity_poly.pdbx_seq_one_letter_code
_entity_poly.pdbx_strand_id
1 'polypeptide(L)'
;MTMEILYLQQGTAEWHQHRATSLNASDAPAMLACSPHKSRAELVRERATGITPEVGAATARRFADGHRFENLARPLAEDVIGEDLSPCVGKAGR
;
A
#
# COMPACT_ATOMS: atom_id res chain seq x y z
N MET A 1 18.70 -10.73 1.42
CA MET A 1 18.44 -9.28 1.61
C MET A 1 17.86 -9.11 3.00
N THR A 2 18.39 -8.18 3.79
CA THR A 2 17.83 -7.81 5.10
C THR A 2 16.66 -6.84 4.90
N MET A 3 15.64 -6.95 5.76
CA MET A 3 14.49 -6.06 5.77
C MET A 3 14.84 -4.78 6.55
N GLU A 4 14.56 -3.63 5.97
CA GLU A 4 14.70 -2.30 6.57
C GLU A 4 13.32 -1.77 6.99
N ILE A 5 13.20 -1.19 8.18
CA ILE A 5 11.99 -0.49 8.62
C ILE A 5 12.15 1.00 8.34
N LEU A 6 11.25 1.54 7.51
CA LEU A 6 11.16 2.96 7.23
C LEU A 6 10.06 3.59 8.10
N TYR A 7 10.39 4.69 8.76
CA TYR A 7 9.46 5.48 9.55
C TYR A 7 8.75 6.52 8.66
N LEU A 8 7.85 6.04 7.79
CA LEU A 8 7.07 6.88 6.89
C LEU A 8 5.60 6.87 7.32
N GLN A 9 5.01 8.05 7.47
CA GLN A 9 3.58 8.18 7.75
C GLN A 9 2.79 7.92 6.47
N GLN A 10 1.84 6.98 6.52
CA GLN A 10 1.00 6.65 5.37
C GLN A 10 0.25 7.88 4.86
N GLY A 11 0.27 8.09 3.55
CA GLY A 11 -0.39 9.22 2.87
C GLY A 11 0.44 10.51 2.80
N THR A 12 1.63 10.58 3.40
CA THR A 12 2.52 11.75 3.23
C THR A 12 3.25 11.73 1.90
N ALA A 13 3.84 12.86 1.52
CA ALA A 13 4.62 12.99 0.29
C ALA A 13 5.81 12.02 0.26
N GLU A 14 6.50 11.82 1.39
CA GLU A 14 7.63 10.90 1.52
C GLU A 14 7.17 9.45 1.33
N TRP A 15 6.01 9.10 1.85
CA TRP A 15 5.40 7.79 1.65
C TRP A 15 5.04 7.55 0.18
N HIS A 16 4.44 8.54 -0.49
CA HIS A 16 4.14 8.46 -1.92
C HIS A 16 5.42 8.36 -2.77
N GLN A 17 6.46 9.13 -2.43
CA GLN A 17 7.75 9.11 -3.11
C GLN A 17 8.45 7.75 -2.99
N HIS A 18 8.40 7.14 -1.80
CA HIS A 18 8.90 5.78 -1.60
C HIS A 18 8.15 4.79 -2.49
N ARG A 19 6.81 4.78 -2.44
CA ARG A 19 5.97 3.87 -3.24
C ARG A 19 6.18 3.99 -4.74
N ALA A 20 6.39 5.22 -5.23
CA ALA A 20 6.62 5.48 -6.65
C ALA A 20 7.86 4.75 -7.18
N THR A 21 8.85 4.52 -6.32
CA THR A 21 10.14 3.89 -6.68
C THR A 21 10.27 2.45 -6.20
N SER A 22 9.32 1.96 -5.40
CA SER A 22 9.34 0.62 -4.81
C SER A 22 8.43 -0.41 -5.48
N LEU A 23 8.73 -1.72 -5.36
CA LEU A 23 7.84 -2.80 -5.79
C LEU A 23 6.85 -3.11 -4.65
N ASN A 24 5.76 -2.36 -4.60
CA ASN A 24 4.80 -2.47 -3.51
C ASN A 24 4.09 -3.83 -3.53
N ALA A 25 3.81 -4.39 -2.35
CA ALA A 25 3.06 -5.64 -2.21
C ALA A 25 1.70 -5.60 -2.93
N SER A 26 1.03 -4.44 -2.92
CA SER A 26 -0.25 -4.22 -3.60
C SER A 26 -0.18 -4.33 -5.14
N ASP A 27 1.00 -4.21 -5.74
CA ASP A 27 1.19 -4.34 -7.19
C ASP A 27 1.35 -5.80 -7.63
N ALA A 28 1.65 -6.71 -6.68
CA ALA A 28 1.91 -8.13 -6.97
C ALA A 28 0.75 -8.83 -7.71
N PRO A 29 -0.53 -8.65 -7.35
CA PRO A 29 -1.63 -9.27 -8.09
C PRO A 29 -1.73 -8.79 -9.55
N ALA A 30 -1.45 -7.51 -9.81
CA ALA A 30 -1.42 -6.99 -11.18
C ALA A 30 -0.20 -7.51 -11.96
N MET A 31 0.96 -7.60 -11.30
CA MET A 31 2.17 -8.21 -11.86
C MET A 31 1.96 -9.68 -12.25
N LEU A 32 1.25 -10.44 -11.40
CA LEU A 32 0.90 -11.85 -11.61
C LEU A 32 -0.31 -12.05 -12.53
N ALA A 33 -0.90 -10.98 -13.05
CA ALA A 33 -2.09 -11.01 -13.91
C ALA A 33 -3.32 -11.69 -13.27
N CYS A 34 -3.46 -11.61 -11.93
CA CYS A 34 -4.60 -12.15 -11.19
C CYS A 34 -5.41 -11.08 -10.45
N SER A 35 -5.08 -9.80 -10.63
CA SER A 35 -5.85 -8.69 -10.07
C SER A 35 -7.18 -8.48 -10.82
N PRO A 36 -8.30 -8.31 -10.09
CA PRO A 36 -9.58 -7.93 -10.70
C PRO A 36 -9.69 -6.44 -11.01
N HIS A 37 -8.70 -5.62 -10.61
CA HIS A 37 -8.79 -4.15 -10.68
C HIS A 37 -7.75 -3.50 -11.59
N LYS A 38 -6.66 -4.21 -11.92
CA LYS A 38 -5.55 -3.68 -12.72
C LYS A 38 -4.84 -4.81 -13.45
N SER A 39 -4.74 -4.71 -14.77
CA SER A 39 -3.97 -5.65 -15.59
C SER A 39 -2.46 -5.41 -15.48
N ARG A 40 -1.68 -6.44 -15.86
CA ARG A 40 -0.22 -6.34 -15.94
C ARG A 40 0.25 -5.24 -16.88
N ALA A 41 -0.45 -5.05 -18.02
CA ALA A 41 -0.07 -4.03 -19.01
C ALA A 41 -0.27 -2.61 -18.47
N GLU A 42 -1.33 -2.39 -17.70
CA GLU A 42 -1.57 -1.10 -17.03
C GLU A 42 -0.49 -0.80 -16.00
N LEU A 43 -0.13 -1.79 -15.17
CA LEU A 43 0.98 -1.65 -14.22
C LEU A 43 2.30 -1.30 -14.92
N VAL A 44 2.65 -1.97 -16.01
CA VAL A 44 3.88 -1.67 -16.78
C VAL A 44 3.85 -0.25 -17.33
N ARG A 45 2.71 0.20 -17.87
CA ARG A 45 2.56 1.56 -18.39
C ARG A 45 2.69 2.61 -17.29
N GLU A 46 2.04 2.41 -16.15
CA GLU A 46 2.16 3.32 -15.00
C GLU A 46 3.63 3.44 -14.55
N ARG A 47 4.36 2.32 -14.46
CA ARG A 47 5.77 2.30 -14.04
C ARG A 47 6.71 2.92 -15.08
N ALA A 48 6.43 2.73 -16.37
CA ALA A 48 7.24 3.28 -17.45
C ALA A 48 7.05 4.80 -17.62
N THR A 49 5.86 5.32 -17.31
CA THR A 49 5.50 6.73 -17.54
C THR A 49 5.49 7.58 -16.27
N GLY A 50 5.37 6.95 -15.10
CA GLY A 50 5.11 7.65 -13.83
C GLY A 50 3.68 8.20 -13.72
N ILE A 51 2.82 7.98 -14.72
CA ILE A 51 1.45 8.49 -14.74
C ILE A 51 0.54 7.44 -14.14
N THR A 52 -0.18 7.80 -13.07
CA THR A 52 -1.18 6.94 -12.43
C THR A 52 -2.60 7.41 -12.75
N PRO A 53 -3.59 6.50 -12.91
CA PRO A 53 -4.98 6.90 -13.10
C PRO A 53 -5.50 7.67 -11.89
N GLU A 54 -6.38 8.64 -12.14
CA GLU A 54 -7.10 9.31 -11.06
C GLU A 54 -7.97 8.31 -10.29
N VAL A 55 -7.96 8.45 -8.96
CA VAL A 55 -8.79 7.63 -8.08
C VAL A 55 -10.20 8.17 -8.10
N GLY A 56 -11.12 7.43 -8.73
CA GLY A 56 -12.54 7.78 -8.74
C GLY A 56 -13.17 7.78 -7.34
N ALA A 57 -14.26 8.52 -7.16
CA ALA A 57 -14.91 8.76 -5.87
C ALA A 57 -15.28 7.48 -5.10
N ALA A 58 -15.76 6.44 -5.80
CA ALA A 58 -16.10 5.16 -5.17
C ALA A 58 -14.85 4.45 -4.60
N THR A 59 -13.71 4.54 -5.27
CA THR A 59 -12.44 3.97 -4.80
C THR A 59 -11.89 4.79 -3.64
N ALA A 60 -11.92 6.12 -3.73
CA ALA A 60 -11.51 7.02 -2.64
C ALA A 60 -12.31 6.75 -1.36
N ARG A 61 -13.62 6.54 -1.48
CA ARG A 61 -14.47 6.15 -0.35
C ARG A 61 -14.04 4.83 0.28
N ARG A 62 -13.75 3.80 -0.52
CA ARG A 62 -13.26 2.51 0.01
C ARG A 62 -11.93 2.64 0.76
N PHE A 63 -11.02 3.50 0.29
CA PHE A 63 -9.77 3.77 1.01
C PHE A 63 -10.02 4.47 2.35
N ALA A 64 -10.90 5.49 2.37
CA ALA A 64 -11.28 6.17 3.60
C ALA A 64 -11.95 5.22 4.61
N ASP A 65 -12.87 4.36 4.14
CA ASP A 65 -13.51 3.34 4.97
C ASP A 65 -12.47 2.34 5.50
N GLY A 66 -11.51 1.91 4.67
CA GLY A 66 -10.41 1.03 5.06
C GLY A 66 -9.58 1.61 6.21
N HIS A 67 -9.12 2.85 6.11
CA HIS A 67 -8.36 3.51 7.18
C HIS A 67 -9.18 3.68 8.47
N ARG A 68 -10.48 3.96 8.34
CA ARG A 68 -11.39 4.00 9.48
C ARG A 68 -11.47 2.62 10.15
N PHE A 69 -11.59 1.54 9.38
CA PHE A 69 -11.63 0.19 9.93
C PHE A 69 -10.31 -0.24 10.54
N GLU A 70 -9.16 0.11 9.95
CA GLU A 70 -7.83 -0.16 10.54
C GLU A 70 -7.71 0.45 11.94
N ASN A 71 -8.15 1.70 12.12
CA ASN A 71 -8.13 2.37 13.41
C ASN A 71 -9.08 1.72 14.44
N LEU A 72 -10.28 1.32 14.00
CA LEU A 72 -11.27 0.67 14.88
C LEU A 72 -10.85 -0.77 15.25
N ALA A 73 -10.17 -1.47 14.35
CA ALA A 73 -9.78 -2.86 14.54
C ALA A 73 -8.45 -3.03 15.29
N ARG A 74 -7.57 -2.01 15.28
CA ARG A 74 -6.25 -2.09 15.93
C ARG A 74 -6.31 -2.54 17.39
N PRO A 75 -7.14 -1.95 18.28
CA PRO A 75 -7.20 -2.41 19.68
C PRO A 75 -7.60 -3.88 19.81
N LEU A 76 -8.54 -4.34 18.97
CA LEU A 76 -8.96 -5.74 18.96
C LEU A 76 -7.83 -6.67 18.46
N ALA A 77 -7.04 -6.22 17.49
CA ALA A 77 -5.89 -6.96 17.00
C ALA A 77 -4.78 -7.03 18.07
N GLU A 78 -4.54 -5.94 18.80
CA GLU A 78 -3.60 -5.87 19.92
C GLU A 78 -4.02 -6.83 21.05
N ASP A 79 -5.31 -6.89 21.40
CA ASP A 79 -5.85 -7.85 22.37
C ASP A 79 -5.63 -9.31 21.93
N VAL A 80 -5.79 -9.62 20.64
CA VAL A 80 -5.61 -10.96 20.09
C VAL A 80 -4.13 -11.37 20.06
N ILE A 81 -3.24 -10.42 19.74
CA ILE A 81 -1.79 -10.66 19.62
C ILE A 81 -1.13 -10.68 21.01
N GLY A 82 -1.64 -9.88 21.96
CA GLY A 82 -1.04 -9.67 23.27
C GLY A 82 0.12 -8.67 23.26
N GLU A 83 0.26 -7.87 22.21
CA GLU A 83 1.33 -6.87 22.02
C GLU A 83 0.80 -5.62 21.31
N ASP A 84 1.45 -4.48 21.53
CA ASP A 84 1.13 -3.21 20.87
C ASP A 84 1.52 -3.24 19.38
N LEU A 85 0.65 -2.72 18.51
CA LEU A 85 0.89 -2.63 17.08
C LEU A 85 1.26 -1.22 16.66
N SER A 86 2.45 -1.07 16.06
CA SER A 86 2.90 0.19 15.48
C SER A 86 2.76 0.20 13.94
N PRO A 87 2.47 1.37 13.33
CA PRO A 87 2.53 1.51 11.87
C PRO A 87 3.99 1.40 11.39
N CYS A 88 4.21 0.67 10.30
CA CYS A 88 5.56 0.52 9.72
C CYS A 88 5.51 0.37 8.20
N VAL A 89 6.64 0.69 7.55
CA VAL A 89 6.87 0.37 6.14
C VAL A 89 8.12 -0.51 6.06
N GLY A 90 7.93 -1.77 5.64
CA GLY A 90 9.02 -2.70 5.41
C GLY A 90 9.57 -2.60 3.99
N LYS A 91 10.89 -2.50 3.86
CA LYS A 91 11.59 -2.49 2.57
C LYS A 91 12.57 -3.64 2.49
N ALA A 92 12.41 -4.49 1.49
CA ALA A 92 13.37 -5.53 1.13
C ALA A 92 13.64 -5.44 -0.38
N GLY A 93 14.75 -4.77 -0.74
CA GLY A 93 15.07 -4.49 -2.15
C GLY A 93 14.45 -3.18 -2.65
N ARG A 94 14.03 -3.17 -3.93
CA ARG A 94 13.26 -2.06 -4.52
C ARG A 94 11.79 -2.30 -4.27
#